data_AF-A0ABD6B566-F1
#
_entry.id   AF-A0ABD6B566-F1
#
_cell.length_a   1.000
_cell.length_b   1.000
_cell.length_c   1.000
_cell.angle_alpha   90.00
_cell.angle_beta   90.00
_cell.angle_gamma   90.00
#
_symmetry.space_group_name_H-M   'P 1'
#
loop_
_entity.id
_entity.type
_entity.pdbx_description
1 polymer ?
#
loop_
_entity_poly.entity_id
_entity_poly.type
_entity_poly.pdbx_seq_one_letter_code
_entity_poly.pdbx_strand_id
1 'polypeptide(L)' 'RATEGNAAFRTSTGDIDAALSPDLDAELAAESRVGDVTVEGLSLGDGTRTESSASGTLGDGGSTLRVETRTGDVHLSGR' A
#
# COMPACT_ATOMS: atom_id res chain seq x y z
N ARG A 1 -1.48 21.25 -13.30
CA ARG A 1 -2.41 20.15 -13.66
C ARG A 1 -2.77 19.46 -12.37
N ALA A 2 -4.06 19.43 -12.01
CA ALA A 2 -4.51 18.73 -10.82
C ALA A 2 -4.43 17.23 -11.11
N THR A 3 -3.48 16.53 -10.52
CA THR A 3 -3.52 15.07 -10.48
C THR A 3 -4.55 14.74 -9.42
N GLU A 4 -5.63 14.08 -9.82
CA GLU A 4 -6.51 13.34 -8.91
C GLU A 4 -5.62 12.62 -7.90
N GLY A 5 -5.88 12.82 -6.60
CA GLY A 5 -4.93 12.63 -5.49
C GLY A 5 -4.46 11.19 -5.29
N ASN A 6 -3.73 10.66 -6.26
CA ASN A 6 -3.18 9.32 -6.24
C ASN A 6 -1.72 9.43 -5.80
N ALA A 7 -1.44 8.94 -4.60
CA ALA A 7 -0.08 8.81 -4.12
C ALA A 7 0.51 7.52 -4.68
N ALA A 8 1.66 7.61 -5.35
CA ALA A 8 2.32 6.45 -5.95
C ALA A 8 3.78 6.37 -5.48
N PHE A 9 4.13 5.29 -4.79
CA PHE A 9 5.50 4.96 -4.41
C PHE A 9 6.01 3.84 -5.31
N ARG A 10 7.15 4.07 -5.96
CA ARG A 10 7.73 3.13 -6.92
C ARG A 10 9.23 3.01 -6.73
N THR A 11 9.73 1.79 -6.61
CA THR A 11 11.17 1.51 -6.66
C THR A 11 11.46 0.29 -7.52
N SER A 12 12.65 0.26 -8.10
CA SER A 12 13.13 -0.89 -8.89
C SER A 12 13.93 -1.88 -8.05
N THR A 13 14.64 -1.38 -7.04
CA THR A 13 15.40 -2.21 -6.12
C THR A 13 15.48 -1.47 -4.80
N GLY A 14 15.05 -2.13 -3.73
CA GLY A 14 14.98 -1.57 -2.40
C GLY A 14 13.60 -1.70 -1.79
N ASP A 15 13.58 -1.55 -0.47
CA ASP A 15 12.40 -1.77 0.35
C ASP A 15 11.59 -0.48 0.46
N ILE A 16 10.29 -0.62 0.68
CA ILE A 16 9.38 0.50 0.91
C ILE A 16 8.76 0.35 2.29
N ASP A 17 9.16 1.22 3.21
CA ASP A 17 8.55 1.38 4.52
C ASP A 17 7.62 2.60 4.53
N ALA A 18 6.32 2.39 4.70
CA ALA A 18 5.36 3.47 4.84
C ALA A 18 4.53 3.33 6.13
N ALA A 19 4.50 4.43 6.89
CA ALA A 19 3.58 4.59 8.00
C ALA A 19 2.34 5.35 7.50
N LEU A 20 1.18 4.72 7.60
CA LEU A 20 -0.11 5.29 7.20
C LEU A 20 -0.93 5.57 8.46
N SER A 21 -1.71 6.65 8.44
CA SER A 21 -2.68 6.89 9.52
C SER A 21 -3.73 5.77 9.49
N PRO A 22 -4.14 5.21 10.65
CA PRO A 22 -5.23 4.25 10.71
C PRO A 22 -6.58 4.86 10.29
N ASP A 23 -6.72 6.19 10.39
CA ASP A 23 -7.90 6.96 9.96
C ASP A 23 -7.77 7.46 8.51
N LEU A 24 -6.86 6.91 7.71
CA LEU A 24 -6.69 7.27 6.30
C LEU A 24 -7.81 6.66 5.46
N ASP A 25 -8.56 7.51 4.77
CA ASP A 25 -9.55 7.10 3.78
C ASP A 25 -8.89 6.98 2.39
N ALA A 26 -8.63 5.75 1.94
CA ALA A 26 -7.95 5.47 0.68
C ALA A 26 -8.17 4.06 0.15
N GLU A 27 -8.02 3.85 -1.15
CA GLU A 27 -7.89 2.52 -1.75
C GLU A 27 -6.42 2.13 -1.81
N LEU A 28 -6.03 1.06 -1.11
CA LEU A 28 -4.66 0.56 -1.11
C LEU A 28 -4.44 -0.45 -2.24
N ALA A 29 -3.33 -0.29 -2.96
CA ALA A 29 -2.80 -1.28 -3.89
C ALA A 29 -1.27 -1.37 -3.74
N ALA A 30 -0.81 -2.39 -3.02
CA ALA A 30 0.60 -2.69 -2.78
C ALA A 30 1.04 -3.98 -3.49
N GLU A 31 2.16 -3.95 -4.19
CA GLU A 31 2.71 -5.11 -4.92
C GLU A 31 4.24 -5.13 -4.86
N SER A 32 4.80 -6.32 -4.59
CA SER A 32 6.20 -6.63 -4.82
C SER A 32 6.33 -7.78 -5.82
N ARG A 33 7.19 -7.63 -6.84
CA ARG A 33 7.46 -8.76 -7.76
C ARG A 33 8.37 -9.82 -7.17
N VAL A 34 9.34 -9.41 -6.34
CA VAL A 34 10.35 -10.28 -5.74
C VAL A 34 10.63 -9.74 -4.35
N GLY A 35 9.96 -10.32 -3.37
CA GLY A 35 9.92 -9.85 -1.99
C GLY A 35 8.52 -10.02 -1.43
N ASP A 36 8.35 -9.64 -0.17
CA ASP A 36 7.11 -9.83 0.58
C ASP A 36 6.39 -8.49 0.82
N VAL A 37 5.07 -8.57 0.94
CA VAL A 37 4.21 -7.43 1.28
C VAL A 37 3.58 -7.68 2.64
N THR A 38 3.98 -6.88 3.62
CA THR A 38 3.51 -6.97 5.00
C THR A 38 2.66 -5.75 5.34
N VAL A 39 1.46 -5.98 5.86
CA VAL A 39 0.52 -4.93 6.29
C VAL A 39 0.11 -5.16 7.74
N GLU A 40 0.51 -4.23 8.61
CA GLU A 40 0.27 -4.31 10.06
C GLU A 40 -0.46 -3.08 10.59
N GLY A 41 -1.37 -3.26 11.55
CA GLY A 41 -2.07 -2.14 12.18
C GLY A 41 -3.05 -1.38 11.27
N LEU A 42 -3.31 -1.87 10.05
CA LEU A 42 -4.27 -1.29 9.11
C LEU A 42 -5.46 -2.23 8.89
N SER A 43 -6.66 -1.66 8.98
CA SER A 43 -7.92 -2.34 8.66
C SER A 43 -8.19 -2.18 7.17
N LEU A 44 -8.12 -3.29 6.42
CA LEU A 44 -8.46 -3.32 5.00
C LEU A 44 -9.84 -3.93 4.81
N GLY A 45 -10.81 -3.10 4.43
CA GLY A 45 -12.14 -3.52 4.00
C GLY A 45 -12.09 -4.20 2.64
N ASP A 46 -12.83 -5.32 2.50
CA ASP A 46 -12.90 -6.15 1.28
C ASP A 46 -11.53 -6.45 0.63
N GLY A 47 -10.49 -6.49 1.47
CA GLY A 47 -9.11 -6.54 1.03
C GLY A 47 -8.63 -7.95 0.73
N THR A 48 -7.68 -8.04 -0.20
CA THR A 48 -6.92 -9.26 -0.48
C THR A 48 -5.51 -9.08 0.05
N ARG A 49 -5.00 -10.08 0.77
CA ARG A 49 -3.62 -10.14 1.23
C ARG A 49 -3.00 -11.44 0.76
N THR A 50 -1.86 -11.33 0.09
CA THR A 50 -1.03 -12.44 -0.35
C THR A 50 0.40 -12.15 0.07
N GLU A 51 1.30 -13.12 -0.07
CA GLU A 51 2.72 -12.95 0.28
C GLU A 51 3.36 -11.78 -0.48
N SER A 52 2.98 -11.56 -1.75
CA SER A 52 3.61 -10.56 -2.64
C SER A 52 2.70 -9.39 -3.03
N SER A 53 1.47 -9.32 -2.51
CA SER A 53 0.56 -8.21 -2.80
C SER A 53 -0.48 -8.02 -1.71
N ALA A 54 -0.88 -6.77 -1.49
CA ALA A 54 -1.98 -6.40 -0.60
C ALA A 54 -2.82 -5.31 -1.25
N SER A 55 -4.14 -5.51 -1.27
CA SER A 55 -5.09 -4.52 -1.75
C SER A 55 -6.32 -4.46 -0.86
N GLY A 56 -7.03 -3.34 -0.87
CA GLY A 56 -8.30 -3.19 -0.17
C GLY A 56 -8.57 -1.74 0.20
N THR A 57 -9.70 -1.51 0.82
CA THR A 57 -10.14 -0.17 1.21
C THR A 57 -9.69 0.14 2.64
N LEU A 58 -9.02 1.26 2.82
CA LEU A 58 -8.70 1.86 4.11
C LEU A 58 -9.78 2.88 4.46
N GLY A 59 -10.32 2.81 5.68
CA GLY A 59 -11.38 3.71 6.13
C GLY A 59 -12.62 3.65 5.23
N ASP A 60 -13.11 4.81 4.81
CA ASP A 60 -14.24 4.97 3.88
C ASP A 60 -13.82 4.91 2.39
N GLY A 61 -12.51 4.78 2.11
CA GLY A 61 -11.96 4.71 0.75
C GLY A 61 -11.81 6.06 0.04
N GLY A 62 -11.71 6.02 -1.30
CA GLY A 62 -11.69 7.23 -2.14
C GLY A 62 -10.43 7.39 -2.99
N SER A 63 -9.35 7.92 -2.41
CA SER A 63 -8.11 8.20 -3.15
C SER A 63 -7.26 6.94 -3.28
N THR A 64 -6.63 6.66 -4.44
CA THR A 64 -5.81 5.44 -4.57
C THR A 64 -4.38 5.68 -4.09
N LEU A 65 -3.93 4.86 -3.15
CA LEU A 65 -2.53 4.74 -2.74
C LEU A 65 -1.91 3.51 -3.39
N ARG A 66 -0.98 3.73 -4.32
CA ARG A 66 -0.26 2.66 -5.03
C ARG A 66 1.17 2.54 -4.55
N VAL A 67 1.59 1.33 -4.18
CA VAL A 67 2.95 1.03 -3.73
C VAL A 67 3.47 -0.14 -4.55
N GLU A 68 4.55 0.06 -5.31
CA GLU A 68 5.08 -0.96 -6.19
C GLU A 68 6.60 -1.05 -6.04
N THR A 69 7.11 -2.26 -5.79
CA THR A 69 8.53 -2.57 -5.88
C THR A 69 8.80 -3.76 -6.79
N ARG A 70 9.93 -3.74 -7.48
CA ARG A 70 10.33 -4.85 -8.36
C ARG A 70 11.19 -5.88 -7.66
N THR A 71 12.01 -5.45 -6.71
CA THR A 71 12.84 -6.32 -5.87
C THR A 71 13.06 -5.62 -4.55
N GLY A 72 12.57 -6.23 -3.48
CA GLY A 72 12.53 -5.63 -2.14
C GLY A 72 11.16 -5.85 -1.51
N ASP A 73 11.10 -5.57 -0.21
CA ASP A 73 9.92 -5.81 0.60
C ASP A 73 9.10 -4.53 0.74
N VAL A 74 7.80 -4.69 0.95
CA VAL A 74 6.89 -3.56 1.22
C VAL A 74 6.31 -3.74 2.61
N HIS A 75 6.63 -2.82 3.51
CA HIS A 75 6.09 -2.79 4.86
C HIS A 75 5.18 -1.58 5.04
N LEU A 76 3.89 -1.86 5.24
CA LEU A 76 2.87 -0.85 5.52
C LEU A 76 2.42 -1.00 6.96
N SER A 77 2.52 0.08 7.74
CA SER A 77 2.15 0.08 9.15
C SER A 77 1.16 1.19 9.49
N GLY A 78 0.11 0.85 10.25
CA GLY A 78 -0.83 1.80 10.84
C GLY A 78 -0.29 2.32 12.16
N ARG A 79 0.06 3.61 12.23
CA ARG A 79 0.61 4.24 13.45
C ARG A 79 0.14 5.68 13.59
#